data_AF-E6YZS7-F1
#
_entry.id   AF-E6YZS7-F1
#
_cell.length_a   1.000
_cell.length_b   1.000
_cell.length_c   1.000
_cell.angle_alpha   90.00
_cell.angle_beta   90.00
_cell.angle_gamma   90.00
#
_symmetry.space_group_name_H-M   'P 1'
#
loop_
_entity.id
_entity.type
_entity.pdbx_description
1 polymer ?
#
loop_
_entity_poly.entity_id
_entity_poly.type
_entity_poly.pdbx_seq_one_letter_code
_entity_poly.pdbx_strand_id
1 'polypeptide(L)' 'MRSHIPDGILDIAKNRALPFDSFQPNLETLQAIEDVEVGRVKRTSLNGLRAMIHNDQDNSK' A
#
# COMPACT_ATOMS: atom_id res chain seq x y z
N MET A 1 37.69 -14.29 -12.83
CA MET A 1 37.07 -13.02 -12.40
C MET A 1 35.92 -13.35 -11.47
N ARG A 2 35.94 -12.91 -10.21
CA ARG A 2 34.79 -13.07 -9.30
C ARG A 2 33.76 -12.00 -9.67
N SER A 3 32.53 -12.39 -9.94
CA SER A 3 31.43 -11.44 -10.13
C SER A 3 31.22 -10.70 -8.82
N HIS A 4 31.46 -9.39 -8.81
CA HIS A 4 31.04 -8.54 -7.70
C HIS A 4 29.54 -8.30 -7.87
N ILE A 5 28.74 -8.99 -7.07
CA ILE A 5 27.32 -8.69 -6.94
C ILE A 5 27.23 -7.49 -5.98
N PRO A 6 26.58 -6.39 -6.37
CA PRO A 6 26.41 -5.25 -5.47
C PRO A 6 25.64 -5.65 -4.22
N ASP A 7 26.06 -5.16 -3.05
CA ASP A 7 25.47 -5.50 -1.76
C ASP A 7 23.95 -5.25 -1.71
N GLY A 8 23.45 -4.23 -2.41
CA GLY A 8 22.02 -3.95 -2.51
C GLY A 8 21.20 -5.07 -3.19
N ILE A 9 21.78 -5.80 -4.15
CA ILE A 9 21.11 -6.95 -4.78
C ILE A 9 21.09 -8.15 -3.81
N LEU A 10 22.14 -8.31 -3.01
CA LEU A 10 22.19 -9.36 -1.99
C LEU A 10 21.14 -9.13 -0.91
N ASP A 11 20.95 -7.88 -0.48
CA ASP A 11 19.93 -7.52 0.51
C ASP A 11 18.51 -7.74 -0.02
N ILE A 12 18.24 -7.42 -1.30
CA ILE A 12 16.95 -7.74 -1.92
C ILE A 12 16.72 -9.25 -1.95
N ALA A 13 17.73 -10.04 -2.32
CA ALA A 13 17.62 -11.50 -2.37
C ALA A 13 17.39 -12.10 -0.97
N LYS A 14 18.08 -11.58 0.06
CA LYS A 14 17.96 -12.03 1.45
C LYS A 14 16.60 -11.66 2.05
N ASN A 15 16.18 -10.41 1.87
CA ASN A 15 14.97 -9.87 2.51
C ASN A 15 13.71 -10.12 1.69
N ARG A 16 13.86 -10.55 0.42
CA ARG A 16 12.76 -10.72 -0.56
C ARG A 16 11.89 -9.48 -0.69
N ALA A 17 12.50 -8.32 -0.53
CA ALA A 17 11.85 -7.03 -0.53
C ALA A 17 12.79 -5.97 -1.11
N LEU A 18 12.20 -4.94 -1.71
CA LEU A 18 12.96 -3.75 -2.08
C LEU A 18 13.29 -2.93 -0.84
N PRO A 19 14.38 -2.14 -0.85
CA PRO A 19 14.69 -1.23 0.24
C PRO A 19 13.52 -0.29 0.56
N PHE A 20 13.39 0.10 1.83
CA PHE A 20 12.44 1.13 2.22
C PHE A 20 12.70 2.42 1.45
N ASP A 21 11.61 3.14 1.15
CA ASP A 21 11.61 4.40 0.42
C ASP A 21 12.24 4.32 -0.99
N SER A 22 12.31 3.11 -1.56
CA SER A 22 12.70 2.91 -2.97
C SER A 22 11.78 3.65 -3.94
N PHE A 23 10.55 3.96 -3.50
CA PHE A 23 9.56 4.69 -4.28
C PHE A 23 8.89 5.77 -3.43
N GLN A 24 8.62 6.89 -4.08
CA GLN A 24 7.73 7.91 -3.54
C GLN A 24 6.26 7.47 -3.72
N PRO A 25 5.35 7.93 -2.86
CA PRO A 25 3.91 7.76 -3.08
C PRO A 25 3.50 8.26 -4.47
N ASN A 26 2.67 7.49 -5.17
CA ASN A 26 2.11 7.93 -6.44
C ASN A 26 1.00 8.98 -6.23
N LEU A 27 0.50 9.57 -7.32
CA LEU A 27 -0.52 10.63 -7.24
C LEU A 27 -1.80 10.18 -6.54
N GLU A 28 -2.25 8.95 -6.79
CA GLU A 28 -3.44 8.38 -6.14
C GLU A 28 -3.25 8.28 -4.62
N THR A 29 -2.08 7.83 -4.17
CA THR A 29 -1.74 7.76 -2.74
C THR A 29 -1.69 9.14 -2.11
N LEU A 30 -1.09 10.12 -2.80
CA LEU A 30 -1.05 11.51 -2.33
C LEU A 30 -2.46 12.11 -2.21
N GLN A 31 -3.33 11.88 -3.18
CA GLN A 31 -4.71 12.36 -3.14
C GLN A 31 -5.48 11.72 -1.97
N ALA A 32 -5.30 10.42 -1.74
CA ALA A 32 -5.95 9.73 -0.63
C ALA A 32 -5.51 10.28 0.73
N ILE A 33 -4.23 10.65 0.88
CA ILE A 33 -3.72 11.34 2.07
C ILE A 33 -4.39 12.70 2.24
N GLU A 34 -4.41 13.52 1.18
CA GLU A 34 -5.05 14.85 1.21
C GLU A 34 -6.54 14.74 1.58
N ASP A 35 -7.27 13.80 0.97
CA ASP A 35 -8.70 13.62 1.22
C ASP A 35 -9.00 13.27 2.69
N VAL A 36 -8.09 12.56 3.36
CA VAL A 36 -8.17 12.32 4.80
C VAL A 36 -7.92 13.61 5.59
N GLU A 37 -6.91 14.39 5.21
CA GLU A 37 -6.54 15.65 5.88
C GLU A 37 -7.64 16.71 5.77
N VAL A 38 -8.28 16.85 4.60
CA VAL A 38 -9.38 17.80 4.38
C VAL A 38 -10.75 17.26 4.81
N GLY A 39 -10.81 16.05 5.38
CA GLY A 39 -12.04 15.47 5.92
C GLY A 39 -13.05 14.98 4.88
N ARG A 40 -12.61 14.73 3.64
CA ARG A 40 -13.45 14.14 2.58
C ARG A 40 -13.72 12.65 2.82
N VAL A 41 -12.89 11.97 3.61
CA VAL A 41 -13.08 10.55 3.95
C VAL A 41 -13.76 10.39 5.32
N LYS A 42 -14.82 9.59 5.36
CA LYS A 42 -15.51 9.24 6.62
C LYS A 42 -14.77 8.12 7.35
N ARG A 43 -14.35 8.39 8.59
CA ARG A 43 -13.81 7.34 9.47
C ARG A 43 -14.86 6.26 9.72
N THR A 44 -14.42 5.01 9.72
CA THR A 44 -15.27 3.85 9.97
C THR A 44 -14.53 2.87 10.88
N SER A 45 -15.29 2.03 11.59
CA SER A 45 -14.72 0.97 12.42
C SER A 45 -14.35 -0.25 11.56
N LEU A 46 -13.53 -1.15 12.10
CA LEU A 46 -13.25 -2.43 11.42
C LEU A 46 -14.54 -3.22 11.12
N ASN A 47 -15.50 -3.20 12.04
CA ASN A 47 -16.81 -3.82 11.82
C ASN A 47 -17.59 -3.12 10.69
N GLY A 48 -17.51 -1.78 10.62
CA GLY A 48 -18.09 -0.99 9.54
C GLY A 48 -17.48 -1.33 8.18
N LEU A 49 -16.15 -1.44 8.08
CA LEU A 49 -15.46 -1.86 6.85
C LEU A 49 -15.90 -3.26 6.42
N ARG A 50 -15.96 -4.22 7.35
CA ARG A 50 -16.39 -5.59 7.06
C ARG A 50 -17.83 -5.61 6.52
N ALA A 51 -18.72 -4.83 7.11
CA ALA A 51 -20.11 -4.72 6.64
C ALA A 51 -20.20 -4.13 5.23
N MET A 52 -19.41 -3.10 4.92
CA MET A 52 -19.37 -2.51 3.57
C MET A 52 -18.92 -3.51 2.51
N ILE A 53 -17.87 -4.29 2.79
CA ILE A 53 -17.37 -5.32 1.86
C ILE A 53 -18.43 -6.40 1.58
N HIS A 54 -19.16 -6.86 2.60
CA HIS A 54 -20.21 -7.87 2.41
C HIS A 54 -21.41 -7.31 1.62
N ASN A 55 -21.83 -6.07 1.87
CA ASN A 55 -22.95 -5.46 1.15
C ASN A 55 -22.65 -5.25 -0.34
N ASP A 56 -21.40 -4.96 -0.72
CA ASP A 56 -21.00 -4.84 -2.13
C ASP A 56 -21.04 -6.20 -2.87
N GLN A 57 -20.75 -7.30 -2.16
CA GLN A 57 -20.88 -8.66 -2.71
C GLN A 57 -22.35 -9.06 -2.94
N ASP A 58 -23.24 -8.64 -2.05
CA ASP A 58 -24.67 -8.96 -2.14
C ASP A 58 -25.40 -8.13 -3.22
N ASN A 59 -24.93 -6.91 -3.52
CA ASN A 59 -25.49 -6.05 -4.57
C ASN A 59 -24.96 -6.35 -6.00
N SER A 60 -24.02 -7.29 -6.16
CA SER A 60 -23.47 -7.68 -7.46
C SER A 60 -24.18 -8.89 -8.11
N LYS A 61 -25.40 -9.23 -7.64
CA LYS A 61 -26.23 -10.34 -8.15
C LYS A 61 -27.40 -9.88 -9.00
#